data_AF-A0A1Q3TP25-F1
#
_entry.id   AF-A0A1Q3TP25-F1
#
_cell.length_a   1.000
_cell.length_b   1.000
_cell.length_c   1.000
_cell.angle_alpha   90.00
_cell.angle_beta   90.00
_cell.angle_gamma   90.00
#
_symmetry.space_group_name_H-M   'P 1'
#
loop_
_entity.id
_entity.type
_entity.pdbx_description
1 polymer ?
#
loop_
_entity_poly.entity_id
_entity_poly.type
_entity_poly.pdbx_seq_one_letter_code
_entity_poly.pdbx_strand_id
1 'polypeptide(L)'
;MKNLAAFLLMLQYSEGTYGAYAYRILYGGKLFNSYNRHPNQPVTRWGITSTAAGAYQFLYKTWQALAKDLKLVDFTPAAQNKAAIELIRGKAALTDVLHGKIADAIYKCRKLWASLPGSGYGQNEKSIEELLRFYVRAGGKLNTMS
;
A
#
# COMPACT_ATOMS: atom_id res chain seq x y z
N MET A 1 -8.99 -14.57 -5.85
CA MET A 1 -8.76 -13.67 -4.69
C MET A 1 -7.35 -13.75 -4.09
N LYS A 2 -6.64 -14.90 -4.14
CA LYS A 2 -5.29 -15.04 -3.55
C LYS A 2 -4.26 -14.00 -4.06
N ASN A 3 -4.25 -13.70 -5.36
CA ASN A 3 -3.32 -12.72 -5.93
C ASN A 3 -3.53 -11.30 -5.39
N LEU A 4 -4.78 -10.83 -5.27
CA LEU A 4 -5.04 -9.51 -4.71
C LEU A 4 -4.63 -9.42 -3.25
N ALA A 5 -4.95 -10.44 -2.44
CA ALA A 5 -4.54 -10.50 -1.04
C ALA A 5 -3.01 -10.49 -0.90
N ALA A 6 -2.30 -11.29 -1.70
CA ALA A 6 -0.84 -11.33 -1.72
C ALA A 6 -0.22 -9.99 -2.16
N PHE A 7 -0.83 -9.30 -3.13
CA PHE A 7 -0.38 -7.99 -3.57
C PHE A 7 -0.57 -6.92 -2.48
N LEU A 8 -1.69 -6.94 -1.77
CA LEU A 8 -1.90 -6.05 -0.61
C LEU A 8 -0.87 -6.30 0.50
N LEU A 9 -0.57 -7.56 0.82
CA LEU A 9 0.49 -7.89 1.79
C LEU A 9 1.87 -7.44 1.31
N MET A 10 2.16 -7.57 0.01
CA MET A 10 3.40 -7.07 -0.58
C MET A 10 3.49 -5.54 -0.48
N LEU A 11 2.40 -4.79 -0.68
CA LEU A 11 2.39 -3.34 -0.46
C LEU A 11 2.69 -2.99 1.00
N GLN A 12 2.11 -3.73 1.96
CA GLN A 12 2.44 -3.54 3.38
C GLN A 12 3.93 -3.81 3.66
N TYR A 13 4.50 -4.83 3.03
CA TYR A 13 5.91 -5.15 3.18
C TYR A 13 6.80 -4.07 2.56
N SER A 14 6.41 -3.55 1.39
CA SER A 14 7.08 -2.45 0.70
C SER A 14 7.10 -1.18 1.55
N GLU A 15 5.96 -0.79 2.10
CA GLU A 15 5.81 0.37 2.97
C GLU A 15 6.40 0.18 4.38
N GLY A 16 6.94 -1.00 4.69
CA GLY A 16 7.52 -1.30 6.00
C GLY A 16 6.48 -1.43 7.12
N THR A 17 5.23 -1.69 6.79
CA THR A 17 4.12 -1.84 7.75
C THR A 17 3.76 -3.29 8.03
N TYR A 18 4.18 -4.24 7.20
CA TYR A 18 3.80 -5.65 7.30
C TYR A 18 4.01 -6.24 8.72
N GLY A 19 2.99 -6.90 9.24
CA GLY A 19 2.99 -7.55 10.55
C GLY A 19 1.69 -7.32 11.32
N ALA A 20 1.68 -7.69 12.61
CA ALA A 20 0.49 -7.62 13.47
C ALA A 20 -0.11 -6.21 13.59
N TYR A 21 0.68 -5.17 13.36
CA TYR A 21 0.30 -3.77 13.54
C TYR A 21 0.12 -2.99 12.23
N ALA A 22 0.16 -3.64 11.06
CA ALA A 22 0.18 -2.97 9.76
C ALA A 22 -0.83 -1.83 9.62
N TYR A 23 -2.08 -2.10 9.98
CA TYR A 23 -3.17 -1.15 9.88
C TYR A 23 -3.12 0.03 10.86
N ARG A 24 -2.16 0.06 11.80
CA ARG A 24 -2.03 1.09 12.85
C ARG A 24 -0.76 1.94 12.75
N ILE A 25 0.14 1.61 11.82
CA ILE A 25 1.46 2.25 11.75
C ILE A 25 1.33 3.66 11.18
N LEU A 26 1.82 4.65 11.92
CA LEU A 26 2.11 6.00 11.44
C LEU A 26 3.47 6.02 10.76
N TYR A 27 3.68 7.01 9.90
CA TYR A 27 5.00 7.35 9.40
C TYR A 27 6.00 7.41 10.55
N GLY A 28 7.15 6.75 10.39
CA GLY A 28 8.16 6.63 11.45
C GLY A 28 7.94 5.49 12.46
N GLY A 29 6.90 4.67 12.31
CA GLY A 29 6.74 3.40 13.04
C GLY A 29 5.97 3.47 14.35
N LYS A 30 5.46 4.64 14.76
CA LYS A 30 4.56 4.74 15.92
C LYS A 30 3.18 4.15 15.58
N LEU A 31 2.38 3.81 16.58
CA LEU A 31 1.02 3.32 16.38
C LEU A 31 -0.02 4.40 16.71
N PHE A 32 -1.11 4.46 15.95
CA PHE A 32 -2.33 5.14 16.37
C PHE A 32 -3.32 4.17 17.05
N ASN A 33 -4.25 4.71 17.83
CA ASN A 33 -5.07 3.91 18.76
C ASN A 33 -6.57 3.84 18.42
N SER A 34 -7.04 4.54 17.39
CA SER A 34 -8.45 4.51 16.99
C SER A 34 -8.59 4.45 15.48
N TYR A 35 -9.52 3.61 15.02
CA TYR A 35 -9.90 3.51 13.61
C TYR A 35 -11.05 4.43 13.23
N ASN A 36 -11.57 5.29 14.11
CA ASN A 36 -12.76 6.10 13.81
C ASN A 36 -12.51 7.10 12.66
N ARG A 37 -11.25 7.44 12.39
CA ARG A 37 -10.83 8.30 11.28
C ARG A 37 -9.36 8.08 10.99
N HIS A 38 -8.91 8.55 9.83
CA HIS A 38 -7.48 8.69 9.59
C HIS A 38 -6.86 9.60 10.67
N PRO A 39 -5.72 9.24 11.28
CA PRO A 39 -5.20 9.95 12.45
C PRO A 39 -4.81 11.41 12.16
N ASN A 40 -4.45 11.72 10.91
CA ASN A 40 -3.99 13.05 10.47
C ASN A 40 -2.91 13.62 11.39
N GLN A 41 -2.03 12.74 11.86
CA GLN A 41 -0.95 13.11 12.76
C GLN A 41 0.30 13.38 11.93
N PRO A 42 0.77 14.64 11.84
CA PRO A 42 2.05 14.92 11.18
C PRO A 42 3.18 14.34 12.02
N VAL A 43 4.05 13.57 11.39
CA VAL A 43 5.26 13.01 12.01
C VAL A 43 6.46 13.43 11.17
N THR A 44 7.49 13.97 11.81
CA THR A 44 8.76 14.32 11.17
C THR A 44 9.81 13.25 11.46
N ARG A 45 10.36 12.64 10.41
CA ARG A 45 11.47 11.67 10.49
C ARG A 45 12.36 11.83 9.27
N TRP A 46 13.67 11.66 9.48
CA TRP A 46 14.68 11.75 8.41
C TRP A 46 14.57 13.04 7.57
N GLY A 47 14.24 14.16 8.22
CA GLY A 47 14.07 15.46 7.56
C GLY A 47 12.75 15.65 6.79
N ILE A 48 11.85 14.67 6.79
CA ILE A 48 10.56 14.73 6.07
C ILE A 48 9.41 14.70 7.07
N THR A 49 8.43 15.59 6.87
CA THR A 49 7.16 15.57 7.60
C THR A 49 6.09 14.92 6.76
N SER A 50 5.43 13.89 7.30
CA SER A 50 4.38 13.16 6.60
C SER A 50 3.21 12.87 7.53
N THR A 51 2.01 12.78 6.94
CA THR A 51 0.80 12.32 7.62
C THR A 51 0.49 10.86 7.31
N ALA A 52 1.40 10.15 6.65
CA ALA A 52 1.19 8.78 6.21
C ALA A 52 0.80 7.87 7.39
N ALA A 53 -0.25 7.07 7.19
CA ALA A 53 -0.73 6.14 8.20
C ALA A 53 -1.36 4.87 7.61
N GLY A 54 -1.42 3.84 8.44
CA GLY A 54 -2.05 2.57 8.13
C GLY A 54 -1.19 1.65 7.26
N ALA A 55 -1.79 0.52 6.88
CA ALA A 55 -1.13 -0.57 6.18
C ALA A 55 -0.50 -0.13 4.85
N TYR A 56 -1.10 0.87 4.21
CA TYR A 56 -0.70 1.37 2.89
C TYR A 56 -0.18 2.81 2.94
N GLN A 57 0.15 3.32 4.14
CA GLN A 57 0.76 4.64 4.36
C GLN A 57 0.03 5.79 3.64
N PHE A 58 -1.30 5.84 3.74
CA PHE A 58 -2.09 6.89 3.12
C PHE A 58 -1.74 8.26 3.70
N LEU A 59 -1.46 9.25 2.85
CA LEU A 59 -1.46 10.64 3.27
C LEU A 59 -2.89 11.10 3.58
N TYR A 60 -3.05 12.01 4.55
CA TYR A 60 -4.38 12.47 4.96
C TYR A 60 -5.19 13.06 3.79
N LYS A 61 -4.57 13.88 2.94
CA LYS A 61 -5.24 14.47 1.76
C LYS A 61 -5.74 13.40 0.79
N THR A 62 -4.93 12.38 0.53
CA THR A 62 -5.32 11.25 -0.33
C THR A 62 -6.45 10.45 0.29
N TRP A 63 -6.38 10.20 1.60
CA TRP A 63 -7.44 9.53 2.33
C TRP A 63 -8.77 10.29 2.26
N GLN A 64 -8.77 11.62 2.43
CA GLN A 64 -10.00 12.41 2.35
C GLN A 64 -10.70 12.29 1.00
N ALA A 65 -9.95 12.32 -0.10
CA ALA A 65 -10.51 12.13 -1.44
C ALA A 65 -11.13 10.73 -1.59
N LEU A 66 -10.37 9.68 -1.24
CA LEU A 66 -10.85 8.30 -1.32
C LEU A 66 -12.05 8.04 -0.41
N ALA A 67 -12.03 8.56 0.82
CA ALA A 67 -13.11 8.39 1.77
C ALA A 67 -14.41 9.05 1.29
N LYS A 68 -14.31 10.21 0.63
CA LYS A 68 -15.45 10.85 -0.02
C LYS A 68 -15.99 10.00 -1.17
N ASP A 69 -15.13 9.59 -2.09
CA ASP A 69 -15.52 8.88 -3.32
C ASP A 69 -16.10 7.49 -3.01
N LEU A 70 -15.53 6.81 -2.00
CA LEU A 70 -15.93 5.47 -1.58
C LEU A 70 -16.91 5.45 -0.40
N LYS A 71 -17.33 6.63 0.11
CA LYS A 71 -18.19 6.80 1.28
C LYS A 71 -17.67 6.05 2.52
N LEU A 72 -16.37 6.13 2.78
CA LEU A 72 -15.73 5.52 3.95
C LEU A 72 -15.90 6.46 5.16
N VAL A 73 -16.44 5.93 6.25
CA VAL A 73 -16.74 6.68 7.49
C VAL A 73 -15.72 6.44 8.61
N ASP A 74 -14.81 5.48 8.41
CA ASP A 74 -13.79 5.07 9.36
C ASP A 74 -12.48 4.76 8.62
N PHE A 75 -11.42 4.44 9.37
CA PHE A 75 -10.11 4.04 8.89
C PHE A 75 -9.77 2.60 9.27
N THR A 76 -10.79 1.74 9.41
CA THR A 76 -10.63 0.31 9.77
C THR A 76 -9.78 -0.45 8.74
N PRO A 77 -9.26 -1.64 9.09
CA PRO A 77 -8.55 -2.48 8.13
C PRO A 77 -9.33 -2.73 6.82
N ALA A 78 -10.64 -2.93 6.92
CA ALA A 78 -11.51 -3.10 5.74
C ALA A 78 -11.58 -1.84 4.88
N ALA A 79 -11.72 -0.65 5.49
CA ALA A 79 -11.73 0.62 4.78
C ALA A 79 -10.38 0.91 4.11
N GLN A 80 -9.27 0.65 4.80
CA GLN A 80 -7.92 0.78 4.23
C GLN A 80 -7.71 -0.15 3.03
N ASN A 81 -8.15 -1.41 3.12
CA ASN A 81 -8.08 -2.35 2.00
C ASN A 81 -8.90 -1.86 0.80
N LYS A 82 -10.13 -1.40 1.01
CA LYS A 82 -10.99 -0.85 -0.05
C LYS A 82 -10.32 0.35 -0.75
N ALA A 83 -9.78 1.29 0.04
CA ALA A 83 -9.08 2.45 -0.48
C ALA A 83 -7.83 2.06 -1.29
N ALA A 84 -7.06 1.07 -0.85
CA ALA A 84 -5.88 0.59 -1.57
C ALA A 84 -6.27 -0.08 -2.90
N ILE A 85 -7.29 -0.94 -2.88
CA ILE A 85 -7.83 -1.58 -4.08
C ILE A 85 -8.31 -0.53 -5.09
N GLU A 86 -8.97 0.53 -4.62
CA GLU A 86 -9.44 1.61 -5.48
C GLU A 86 -8.28 2.37 -6.15
N LEU A 87 -7.21 2.65 -5.41
CA LEU A 87 -5.99 3.24 -6.00
C LEU A 87 -5.36 2.33 -7.05
N ILE A 88 -5.29 1.01 -6.79
CA ILE A 88 -4.78 0.01 -7.74
C ILE A 88 -5.66 0.00 -9.00
N ARG A 89 -6.98 0.04 -8.84
CA ARG A 89 -7.94 0.12 -9.95
C ARG A 89 -7.77 1.39 -10.76
N GLY A 90 -7.62 2.54 -10.11
CA GLY A 90 -7.40 3.84 -10.75
C GLY A 90 -6.09 3.92 -11.55
N LYS A 91 -5.12 3.05 -11.29
CA LYS A 91 -3.89 2.89 -12.10
C LYS A 91 -3.99 1.83 -13.19
N ALA A 92 -5.18 1.28 -13.44
CA ALA A 92 -5.38 0.16 -14.37
C ALA A 92 -4.47 -1.04 -14.07
N ALA A 93 -4.14 -1.26 -12.79
CA ALA A 93 -3.27 -2.33 -12.32
C ALA A 93 -4.05 -3.51 -11.72
N LEU A 94 -5.34 -3.32 -11.42
CA LEU A 94 -6.14 -4.36 -10.75
C LEU A 94 -6.22 -5.64 -11.59
N THR A 95 -6.46 -5.53 -12.89
CA THR A 95 -6.50 -6.68 -13.81
C THR A 95 -5.15 -7.39 -13.88
N ASP A 96 -4.04 -6.66 -13.86
CA ASP A 96 -2.70 -7.23 -13.85
C ASP A 96 -2.44 -8.02 -12.56
N VAL A 97 -2.83 -7.46 -11.41
CA VAL A 97 -2.78 -8.16 -10.12
C VAL A 97 -3.59 -9.45 -10.17
N LEU A 98 -4.83 -9.38 -10.64
CA LEU A 98 -5.70 -10.55 -10.70
C LEU A 98 -5.13 -11.66 -11.58
N HIS A 99 -4.48 -11.31 -12.69
CA HIS A 99 -3.83 -12.26 -13.60
C HIS A 99 -2.38 -12.61 -13.24
N GLY A 100 -1.83 -12.10 -12.13
CA GLY A 100 -0.45 -12.42 -11.71
C GLY A 100 0.64 -11.70 -12.51
N LYS A 101 0.31 -10.66 -13.27
CA LYS A 101 1.25 -9.76 -13.96
C LYS A 101 1.81 -8.72 -12.99
N ILE A 102 2.49 -9.19 -11.95
CA ILE A 102 2.81 -8.36 -10.78
C ILE A 102 3.88 -7.29 -11.07
N ALA A 103 4.84 -7.57 -11.95
CA ALA A 103 5.81 -6.55 -12.35
C ALA A 103 5.13 -5.34 -13.03
N ASP A 104 4.17 -5.59 -13.92
CA ASP A 104 3.37 -4.55 -14.58
C ASP A 104 2.54 -3.76 -13.57
N ALA A 105 1.91 -4.47 -12.62
CA ALA A 105 1.13 -3.84 -11.56
C ALA A 105 1.99 -2.93 -10.67
N ILE A 106 3.18 -3.39 -10.26
CA ILE A 106 4.15 -2.59 -9.49
C ILE A 106 4.54 -1.34 -10.28
N TYR A 107 4.88 -1.50 -11.55
CA TYR A 107 5.24 -0.37 -12.41
C TYR A 107 4.11 0.66 -12.52
N LYS A 108 2.86 0.23 -12.73
CA LYS A 108 1.70 1.13 -12.81
C LYS A 108 1.42 1.85 -11.49
N CYS A 109 1.70 1.21 -10.36
CA CYS A 109 1.46 1.74 -9.02
C CYS A 109 2.62 2.56 -8.43
N ARG A 110 3.82 2.57 -9.03
CA ARG A 110 5.04 3.17 -8.45
C ARG A 110 4.97 4.63 -8.02
N LYS A 111 4.07 5.43 -8.60
CA LYS A 111 3.85 6.84 -8.22
C LYS A 111 2.86 7.04 -7.06
N LEU A 112 2.20 5.97 -6.61
CA LEU A 112 1.28 6.01 -5.47
C LEU A 112 2.00 5.71 -4.15
N TRP A 113 2.98 4.82 -4.19
CA TRP A 113 3.72 4.33 -3.03
C TRP A 113 5.20 4.56 -3.27
N ALA A 114 5.80 5.44 -2.47
CA ALA A 114 7.20 5.86 -2.64
C ALA A 114 8.20 4.71 -2.38
N SER A 115 7.77 3.64 -1.70
CA SER A 115 8.59 2.47 -1.46
C SER A 115 8.75 1.54 -2.67
N LEU A 116 7.90 1.67 -3.69
CA LEU A 116 7.94 0.81 -4.87
C LEU A 116 9.08 1.22 -5.81
N PRO A 117 9.70 0.26 -6.52
CA PRO A 117 10.80 0.55 -7.42
C PRO A 117 10.38 1.45 -8.60
N GLY A 118 11.27 2.38 -8.96
CA GLY A 118 11.04 3.35 -10.03
C GLY A 118 10.04 4.45 -9.67
N SER A 119 9.81 4.68 -8.37
CA SER A 119 8.94 5.76 -7.88
C SER A 119 9.50 7.15 -8.20
N GLY A 120 10.84 7.25 -8.25
CA GLY A 120 11.57 8.49 -8.49
C GLY A 120 11.80 9.34 -7.23
N TYR A 121 11.44 8.83 -6.03
CA TYR A 121 11.62 9.55 -4.77
C TYR A 121 13.05 9.42 -4.19
N GLY A 122 13.92 8.58 -4.77
CA GLY A 122 15.33 8.46 -4.35
C GLY A 122 15.52 7.89 -2.94
N GLN A 123 14.51 7.24 -2.38
CA GLN A 123 14.56 6.56 -1.09
C GLN A 123 14.95 5.08 -1.28
N ASN A 124 15.22 4.35 -0.19
CA ASN A 124 15.56 2.92 -0.19
C ASN A 124 14.42 2.04 -0.76
N GLU A 125 14.26 2.06 -2.08
CA GLU A 125 13.29 1.23 -2.82
C GLU A 125 13.68 -0.24 -2.68
N LYS A 126 12.70 -1.10 -2.41
CA LYS A 126 12.92 -2.55 -2.47
C LYS A 126 13.11 -2.98 -3.93
N SER A 127 13.99 -3.95 -4.16
CA SER A 127 14.19 -4.49 -5.51
C SER A 127 12.90 -5.17 -6.00
N ILE A 128 12.66 -5.13 -7.32
CA ILE A 128 11.50 -5.80 -7.90
C ILE A 128 11.51 -7.30 -7.60
N GLU A 129 12.68 -7.93 -7.58
CA GLU A 129 12.87 -9.34 -7.25
C GLU A 129 12.49 -9.64 -5.80
N GLU A 130 12.83 -8.75 -4.87
CA GLU A 130 12.44 -8.88 -3.46
C GLU A 130 10.92 -8.84 -3.30
N LEU A 131 10.26 -7.88 -3.95
CA LEU A 131 8.80 -7.74 -3.91
C LEU A 131 8.10 -8.96 -4.53
N LEU A 132 8.59 -9.45 -5.67
CA LEU A 132 8.04 -10.65 -6.32
C LEU A 132 8.21 -11.89 -5.45
N ARG A 133 9.37 -12.08 -4.80
CA ARG A 133 9.58 -13.18 -3.85
C ARG A 133 8.62 -13.10 -2.67
N PHE A 134 8.44 -11.91 -2.10
CA PHE A 134 7.49 -11.73 -1.00
C PHE A 134 6.05 -12.02 -1.44
N TYR A 135 5.64 -11.52 -2.60
CA TYR A 135 4.32 -11.77 -3.18
C TYR A 135 4.04 -13.28 -3.34
N VAL A 136 4.99 -14.05 -3.86
CA VAL A 136 4.85 -15.51 -3.99
C VAL A 136 4.77 -16.18 -2.61
N ARG A 137 5.62 -15.78 -1.65
CA ARG A 137 5.56 -16.28 -0.26
C ARG A 137 4.23 -15.98 0.42
N ALA A 138 3.60 -14.85 0.09
CA ALA A 138 2.27 -14.48 0.55
C ALA A 138 1.12 -15.27 -0.13
N GLY A 139 1.44 -16.25 -0.99
CA GLY A 139 0.49 -17.14 -1.65
C GLY A 139 -0.01 -16.64 -3.00
N GLY A 140 0.59 -15.57 -3.53
CA GLY A 140 0.34 -15.07 -4.87
C GLY A 140 0.94 -15.98 -5.95
N LYS A 141 0.30 -16.05 -7.11
CA LYS A 141 0.82 -16.76 -8.28
C LYS A 141 1.22 -15.73 -9.34
N LEU A 142 2.43 -15.87 -9.85
CA LEU A 142 2.88 -15.10 -11.02
C LEU A 142 2.27 -15.72 -12.27
N ASN A 143 2.00 -14.90 -13.27
CA ASN A 143 1.69 -15.41 -14.59
C ASN A 143 2.97 -16.05 -15.17
N THR A 144 3.01 -17.37 -15.22
CA THR A 144 4.00 -18.08 -16.02
C THR A 144 3.54 -17.99 -17.46
N MET A 145 4.29 -17.29 -18.32
CA MET A 145 4.11 -17.50 -19.76
C MET A 145 4.40 -18.98 -20.04
N SER A 146 3.38 -19.69 -20.52
CA SER A 146 3.57 -20.95 -21.27
C SER A 146 4.16 -20.65 -22.63
#